data_AF-A0A327SU60-F1
#
_entry.id   AF-A0A327SU60-F1
#
_cell.length_a   1.000
_cell.length_b   1.000
_cell.length_c   1.000
_cell.angle_alpha   90.00
_cell.angle_beta   90.00
_cell.angle_gamma   90.00
#
_symmetry.space_group_name_H-M   'P 1'
#
loop_
_entity.id
_entity.type
_entity.pdbx_description
1 polymer ?
#
loop_
_entity_poly.entity_id
_entity_poly.type
_entity_poly.pdbx_seq_one_letter_code
_entity_poly.pdbx_strand_id
1 'polypeptide(L)'
;MLAAICLLLVCILDYLTPLHIGGIGIFYMASIPIVMQESKKTIIYIAALATVLITLNYLYFSTISPSPEWKIPINRIISVAGLWVTAVIAMNYKQLQHQLFSQRTDYTETLEEVIFITSHKVRNPVTNIVKIIELLEDDHLSEQNIKEMMQHLRKSAKDLEIATREMTDTISEKEYNKEILSLSA
;
A
#
# COMPACT_ATOMS: atom_id res chain seq x y z
N MET A 1 -6.94 -15.76 -16.60
CA MET A 1 -6.51 -16.88 -17.48
C MET A 1 -5.34 -17.67 -16.92
N LEU A 2 -4.23 -17.03 -16.52
CA LEU A 2 -3.03 -17.73 -16.04
C LEU A 2 -3.28 -18.66 -14.84
N ALA A 3 -4.08 -18.22 -13.86
CA ALA A 3 -4.41 -19.03 -12.69
C ALA A 3 -5.30 -20.25 -13.02
N ALA A 4 -6.20 -20.13 -13.98
CA ALA A 4 -7.02 -21.25 -14.44
C ALA A 4 -6.16 -22.30 -15.17
N ILE A 5 -5.20 -21.85 -15.97
CA ILE A 5 -4.21 -22.73 -16.61
C ILE A 5 -3.35 -23.43 -15.56
N CYS A 6 -2.90 -22.71 -14.53
CA CYS A 6 -2.15 -23.28 -13.41
C CYS A 6 -2.97 -24.33 -12.65
N LEU A 7 -4.24 -24.05 -12.34
CA LEU A 7 -5.14 -25.01 -11.70
C LEU A 7 -5.36 -26.27 -12.55
N LEU A 8 -5.57 -26.11 -13.86
CA LEU A 8 -5.72 -27.24 -14.78
C LEU A 8 -4.44 -28.08 -14.84
N LEU A 9 -3.27 -27.45 -14.89
CA LEU A 9 -1.99 -28.13 -14.89
C LEU A 9 -1.78 -28.93 -13.60
N VAL A 10 -2.06 -28.33 -12.44
CA VAL A 10 -1.99 -29.03 -11.15
C VAL A 10 -2.98 -30.20 -11.08
N CYS A 11 -4.20 -30.02 -11.62
CA CYS A 11 -5.20 -31.08 -11.69
C CYS A 11 -4.76 -32.26 -12.57
N ILE A 12 -4.14 -31.99 -13.72
CA ILE A 12 -3.59 -33.04 -14.60
C ILE A 12 -2.45 -33.78 -13.89
N LEU A 13 -1.55 -33.06 -13.22
CA LEU A 13 -0.46 -33.68 -12.44
C LEU A 13 -0.99 -34.55 -11.30
N ASP A 14 -2.00 -34.09 -10.56
CA ASP A 14 -2.65 -34.83 -9.46
C ASP A 14 -3.45 -36.05 -9.97
N TYR A 15 -3.84 -36.09 -11.25
CA TYR A 15 -4.46 -37.27 -11.88
C TYR A 15 -3.42 -38.29 -12.37
N LEU A 16 -2.29 -37.83 -12.92
CA LEU A 16 -1.24 -38.72 -13.44
C LEU A 16 -0.39 -39.36 -12.34
N THR A 17 -0.36 -38.78 -11.14
CA THR A 17 0.52 -39.25 -10.07
C THR A 17 -0.11 -40.34 -9.21
N PRO A 18 0.64 -41.44 -8.94
CA PRO A 18 0.13 -42.52 -8.10
C PRO A 18 -0.02 -42.05 -6.65
N LEU A 19 -1.15 -42.43 -6.03
CA LEU A 19 -1.60 -41.99 -4.69
C LEU A 19 -0.58 -42.17 -3.55
N HIS A 20 0.39 -43.05 -3.72
CA HIS A 20 1.41 -43.38 -2.72
C HIS A 20 2.40 -42.23 -2.47
N ILE A 21 2.55 -41.29 -3.42
CA ILE A 21 3.40 -40.09 -3.30
C ILE A 21 2.48 -38.89 -2.98
N GLY A 22 1.77 -38.98 -1.85
CA GLY A 22 0.74 -38.03 -1.45
C GLY A 22 1.30 -36.68 -1.00
N GLY A 23 1.47 -35.74 -1.94
CA GLY A 23 1.87 -34.35 -1.62
C GLY A 23 1.42 -33.29 -2.61
N ILE A 24 0.77 -33.66 -3.72
CA ILE A 24 0.50 -32.74 -4.83
C ILE A 24 -0.66 -31.76 -4.54
N GLY A 25 -1.49 -32.07 -3.55
CA GLY A 25 -2.56 -31.18 -3.07
C GLY A 25 -2.05 -29.80 -2.60
N ILE A 26 -0.79 -29.72 -2.15
CA ILE A 26 -0.17 -28.45 -1.75
C ILE A 26 0.10 -27.53 -2.95
N PHE A 27 0.30 -28.07 -4.16
CA PHE A 27 0.55 -27.24 -5.35
C PHE A 27 -0.67 -26.42 -5.78
N TYR A 28 -1.88 -26.77 -5.34
CA TYR A 28 -3.06 -25.93 -5.56
C TYR A 28 -2.91 -24.56 -4.88
N MET A 29 -2.10 -24.46 -3.81
CA MET A 29 -1.81 -23.19 -3.15
C MET A 29 -1.00 -22.23 -4.04
N ALA A 30 -0.20 -22.75 -4.97
CA ALA A 30 0.60 -21.94 -5.90
C ALA A 30 -0.27 -21.12 -6.88
N SER A 31 -1.55 -21.47 -7.02
CA SER A 31 -2.50 -20.68 -7.80
C SER A 31 -2.90 -19.37 -7.12
N ILE A 32 -2.81 -19.27 -5.78
CA ILE A 32 -3.25 -18.09 -5.03
C ILE A 32 -2.37 -16.87 -5.27
N PRO A 33 -1.02 -16.94 -5.25
CA PRO A 33 -0.15 -15.81 -5.60
C PRO A 33 -0.44 -15.23 -7.00
N ILE A 34 -0.80 -16.07 -7.97
CA ILE A 34 -1.11 -15.67 -9.36
C ILE A 34 -2.36 -14.78 -9.40
N VAL A 35 -3.32 -15.02 -8.51
CA VAL A 35 -4.60 -14.28 -8.44
C VAL A 35 -4.54 -13.15 -7.41
N MET A 36 -3.42 -12.96 -6.71
CA MET A 36 -3.29 -11.99 -5.63
C MET A 36 -3.51 -10.54 -6.09
N GLN A 37 -3.23 -10.24 -7.36
CA GLN A 37 -3.47 -8.91 -7.94
C GLN A 37 -4.96 -8.66 -8.23
N GLU A 38 -5.75 -9.72 -8.41
CA GLU A 38 -7.17 -9.67 -8.78
C GLU A 38 -8.10 -9.37 -7.60
N SER A 39 -9.39 -9.19 -7.85
CA SER A 39 -10.37 -8.85 -6.81
C SER A 39 -10.43 -9.90 -5.68
N LYS A 40 -10.81 -9.46 -4.46
CA LYS A 40 -11.05 -10.37 -3.31
C LYS A 40 -12.02 -11.50 -3.69
N LYS A 41 -13.05 -11.18 -4.48
CA LYS A 41 -14.02 -12.17 -5.00
C LYS A 41 -13.33 -13.23 -5.86
N THR A 42 -12.43 -12.83 -6.75
CA THR A 42 -11.69 -13.75 -7.63
C THR A 42 -10.82 -14.72 -6.83
N ILE A 43 -10.14 -14.25 -5.78
CA ILE A 43 -9.33 -15.10 -4.89
C ILE A 43 -10.22 -16.16 -4.22
N ILE A 44 -11.38 -15.75 -3.69
CA ILE A 44 -12.35 -16.67 -3.07
C ILE A 44 -12.90 -17.68 -4.09
N TYR A 45 -13.28 -17.24 -5.29
CA TYR A 45 -13.78 -18.14 -6.34
C TYR A 45 -12.73 -19.18 -6.73
N ILE A 46 -11.46 -18.79 -6.86
CA ILE A 46 -10.36 -19.70 -7.21
C ILE A 46 -10.07 -20.67 -6.06
N ALA A 47 -10.06 -20.22 -4.80
CA ALA A 47 -9.89 -21.09 -3.64
C ALA A 47 -11.06 -22.09 -3.49
N ALA A 48 -12.30 -21.65 -3.74
CA ALA A 48 -13.48 -22.51 -3.74
C ALA A 48 -13.41 -23.56 -4.87
N LEU A 49 -13.07 -23.14 -6.09
CA LEU A 49 -12.89 -24.04 -7.23
C LEU A 49 -11.80 -25.08 -6.97
N ALA A 50 -10.64 -24.66 -6.44
CA ALA A 50 -9.57 -25.56 -6.06
C ALA A 50 -9.98 -26.55 -4.96
N THR A 51 -10.77 -26.10 -3.96
CA THR A 51 -11.33 -26.98 -2.93
C THR A 51 -12.23 -28.04 -3.55
N VAL A 52 -13.12 -27.65 -4.48
CA VAL A 52 -13.99 -28.59 -5.21
C VAL A 52 -13.18 -29.63 -5.99
N LEU A 53 -12.12 -29.20 -6.69
CA LEU A 53 -11.25 -30.10 -7.44
C LEU A 53 -10.53 -31.11 -6.53
N ILE A 54 -10.00 -30.65 -5.38
CA ILE A 54 -9.35 -31.51 -4.38
C ILE A 54 -10.34 -32.55 -3.84
N THR A 55 -11.58 -32.15 -3.54
CA THR A 55 -12.64 -33.04 -3.04
C THR A 55 -13.10 -34.05 -4.10
N LEU A 56 -13.30 -33.62 -5.35
CA LEU A 56 -13.67 -34.52 -6.45
C LEU A 56 -12.60 -35.56 -6.74
N ASN A 57 -11.31 -35.15 -6.70
CA ASN A 57 -10.19 -36.06 -6.85
C ASN A 57 -10.17 -37.11 -5.72
N TYR A 58 -10.40 -36.70 -4.47
CA TYR A 58 -10.51 -37.63 -3.34
C TYR A 58 -11.64 -38.67 -3.53
N LEU A 59 -12.83 -38.24 -3.96
CA LEU A 59 -13.96 -39.14 -4.19
C LEU A 59 -13.66 -40.16 -5.30
N TYR A 60 -13.10 -39.72 -6.42
CA TYR A 60 -12.74 -40.60 -7.54
C TYR A 60 -11.74 -41.70 -7.15
N PHE A 61 -10.70 -41.35 -6.41
CA PHE A 61 -9.71 -42.34 -5.98
C PHE A 61 -10.20 -43.23 -4.85
N SER A 62 -11.09 -42.72 -3.97
CA SER A 62 -11.71 -43.54 -2.93
C SER A 62 -12.56 -44.68 -3.49
N THR A 63 -13.11 -44.54 -4.70
CA THR A 63 -13.86 -45.60 -5.39
C THR A 63 -12.99 -46.66 -6.07
N ILE A 64 -11.72 -46.37 -6.38
CA ILE A 64 -10.86 -47.25 -7.19
C ILE A 64 -9.89 -48.06 -6.32
N SER A 65 -9.47 -47.55 -5.17
CA SER A 65 -8.50 -48.22 -4.28
C SER A 65 -9.11 -48.45 -2.89
N PRO A 66 -9.67 -49.64 -2.60
CA PRO A 66 -10.42 -49.91 -1.37
C PRO A 66 -9.55 -50.17 -0.13
N SER A 67 -8.21 -50.05 -0.21
CA SER A 67 -7.36 -50.15 0.97
C SER A 67 -7.45 -48.85 1.80
N PRO A 68 -7.86 -48.93 3.08
CA PRO A 68 -8.01 -47.76 3.93
C PRO A 68 -6.64 -47.24 4.39
N GLU A 69 -5.97 -46.50 3.52
CA GLU A 69 -4.79 -45.72 3.92
C GLU A 69 -5.23 -44.37 4.47
N TRP A 70 -5.23 -44.24 5.80
CA TRP A 70 -5.52 -43.00 6.55
C TRP A 70 -4.70 -41.79 6.07
N LYS A 71 -3.56 -42.03 5.40
CA LYS A 71 -2.67 -41.01 4.85
C LYS A 71 -3.35 -40.14 3.78
N ILE A 72 -4.24 -40.72 2.98
CA ILE A 72 -4.91 -40.04 1.86
C ILE A 72 -5.83 -38.92 2.35
N PRO A 73 -6.83 -39.15 3.22
CA PRO A 73 -7.72 -38.10 3.70
C PRO A 73 -6.97 -37.02 4.48
N ILE A 74 -5.98 -37.38 5.30
CA ILE A 74 -5.20 -36.39 6.06
C ILE A 74 -4.44 -35.44 5.13
N ASN A 75 -3.78 -35.96 4.09
CA ASN A 75 -3.07 -35.11 3.13
C ASN A 75 -4.00 -34.12 2.40
N ARG A 76 -5.23 -34.55 2.08
CA ARG A 76 -6.23 -33.68 1.44
C ARG A 76 -6.74 -32.61 2.40
N ILE A 77 -6.96 -32.93 3.68
CA ILE A 77 -7.33 -31.94 4.71
C ILE A 77 -6.24 -30.89 4.87
N ILE A 78 -4.97 -31.29 4.98
CA ILE A 78 -3.83 -30.36 5.08
C ILE A 78 -3.76 -29.44 3.85
N SER A 79 -4.00 -29.99 2.66
CA SER A 79 -4.00 -29.22 1.41
C SER A 79 -5.10 -28.17 1.36
N VAL A 80 -6.33 -28.53 1.76
CA VAL A 80 -7.45 -27.57 1.84
C VAL A 80 -7.18 -26.51 2.91
N ALA A 81 -6.70 -26.91 4.08
CA ALA A 81 -6.40 -25.98 5.16
C ALA A 81 -5.34 -24.94 4.73
N GLY A 82 -4.22 -25.37 4.16
CA GLY A 82 -3.17 -24.44 3.71
C GLY A 82 -3.60 -23.57 2.53
N LEU A 83 -4.49 -24.06 1.66
CA LEU A 83 -5.09 -23.25 0.58
C LEU A 83 -5.89 -22.07 1.17
N TRP A 84 -6.74 -22.33 2.15
CA TRP A 84 -7.53 -21.29 2.81
C TRP A 84 -6.68 -20.34 3.64
N VAL A 85 -5.66 -20.84 4.35
CA VAL A 85 -4.69 -19.99 5.05
C VAL A 85 -4.00 -19.02 4.07
N THR A 86 -3.54 -19.55 2.93
CA THR A 86 -2.88 -18.73 1.91
C THR A 86 -3.84 -17.72 1.28
N ALA A 87 -5.10 -18.10 1.04
CA ALA A 87 -6.14 -17.20 0.56
C ALA A 87 -6.44 -16.07 1.55
N VAL A 88 -6.52 -16.36 2.85
CA VAL A 88 -6.72 -15.35 3.90
C VAL A 88 -5.54 -14.38 3.96
N ILE A 89 -4.31 -14.91 3.94
CA ILE A 89 -3.10 -14.08 3.90
C ILE A 89 -3.11 -13.16 2.68
N ALA A 90 -3.44 -13.68 1.49
CA ALA A 90 -3.51 -12.89 0.26
C ALA A 90 -4.57 -11.77 0.35
N MET A 91 -5.73 -12.04 0.94
CA MET A 91 -6.79 -11.03 1.14
C MET A 91 -6.36 -9.92 2.10
N ASN A 92 -5.71 -10.27 3.21
CA ASN A 92 -5.21 -9.31 4.19
C ASN A 92 -4.08 -8.46 3.61
N TYR A 93 -3.16 -9.09 2.88
CA TYR A 93 -2.07 -8.39 2.18
C TYR A 93 -2.62 -7.34 1.22
N LYS A 94 -3.69 -7.66 0.47
CA LYS A 94 -4.33 -6.70 -0.44
C LYS A 94 -4.96 -5.51 0.29
N GLN A 95 -5.60 -5.75 1.43
CA GLN A 95 -6.15 -4.67 2.25
C GLN A 95 -5.04 -3.76 2.80
N LEU A 96 -3.95 -4.35 3.28
CA LEU A 96 -2.79 -3.61 3.75
C LEU A 96 -2.16 -2.78 2.63
N GLN A 97 -2.00 -3.34 1.43
CA GLN A 97 -1.52 -2.61 0.25
C GLN A 97 -2.39 -1.42 -0.10
N HIS A 98 -3.71 -1.57 -0.05
CA HIS A 98 -4.63 -0.46 -0.31
C HIS A 98 -4.51 0.67 0.73
N GLN A 99 -4.39 0.30 2.01
CA GLN A 99 -4.17 1.27 3.09
C GLN A 99 -2.83 2.00 2.93
N LEU A 100 -1.76 1.26 2.66
CA LEU A 100 -0.42 1.83 2.43
C LEU A 100 -0.39 2.73 1.20
N PHE A 101 -1.08 2.37 0.13
CA PHE A 101 -1.18 3.19 -1.07
C PHE A 101 -1.89 4.51 -0.77
N SER A 102 -3.05 4.47 -0.12
CA SER A 102 -3.79 5.67 0.30
C SER A 102 -2.92 6.59 1.17
N GLN A 103 -2.26 6.03 2.19
CA GLN A 103 -1.40 6.81 3.09
C GLN A 103 -0.21 7.44 2.36
N ARG A 104 0.37 6.75 1.37
CA ARG A 104 1.44 7.33 0.54
C ARG A 104 0.93 8.47 -0.31
N THR A 105 -0.22 8.32 -0.96
CA THR A 105 -0.83 9.37 -1.77
C THR A 105 -1.10 10.63 -0.94
N ASP A 106 -1.71 10.48 0.24
CA ASP A 106 -2.00 11.61 1.13
C ASP A 106 -0.71 12.30 1.61
N TYR A 107 0.32 11.51 1.95
CA TYR A 107 1.63 12.05 2.33
C TYR A 107 2.31 12.81 1.18
N THR A 108 2.24 12.28 -0.04
CA THR A 108 2.79 12.94 -1.24
C THR A 108 2.06 14.26 -1.50
N GLU A 109 0.74 14.29 -1.41
CA GLU A 109 -0.03 15.54 -1.58
C GLU A 109 0.35 16.59 -0.53
N THR A 110 0.50 16.17 0.73
CA THR A 110 0.98 17.05 1.81
C THR A 110 2.36 17.64 1.49
N LEU A 111 3.27 16.80 1.00
CA LEU A 111 4.61 17.21 0.61
C LEU A 111 4.57 18.23 -0.53
N GLU A 112 3.75 17.99 -1.55
CA GLU A 112 3.57 18.91 -2.68
C GLU A 112 3.08 20.29 -2.21
N GLU A 113 2.14 20.33 -1.28
CA GLU A 113 1.61 21.57 -0.69
C GLU A 113 2.68 22.33 0.12
N VAL A 114 3.43 21.62 0.97
CA VAL A 114 4.55 22.21 1.73
C VAL A 114 5.65 22.75 0.80
N ILE A 115 5.99 22.01 -0.26
CA ILE A 115 6.95 22.44 -1.29
C ILE A 115 6.44 23.70 -2.00
N PHE A 116 5.14 23.76 -2.32
CA PHE A 116 4.51 24.93 -2.93
C PHE A 116 4.62 26.16 -2.02
N ILE A 117 4.23 26.05 -0.76
CA ILE A 117 4.31 27.14 0.23
C ILE A 117 5.77 27.59 0.38
N THR A 118 6.71 26.65 0.51
CA THR A 118 8.13 26.97 0.63
C THR A 118 8.66 27.70 -0.61
N SER A 119 8.33 27.22 -1.80
CA SER A 119 8.86 27.75 -3.06
C SER A 119 8.27 29.11 -3.43
N HIS A 120 6.99 29.35 -3.15
CA HIS A 120 6.28 30.55 -3.58
C HIS A 120 6.07 31.57 -2.47
N LYS A 121 5.79 31.13 -1.25
CA LYS A 121 5.38 32.01 -0.15
C LYS A 121 6.50 32.31 0.82
N VAL A 122 7.42 31.37 1.07
CA VAL A 122 8.58 31.57 1.96
C VAL A 122 9.75 32.20 1.20
N ARG A 123 10.07 31.71 -0.01
CA ARG A 123 11.23 32.19 -0.78
C ARG A 123 11.21 33.70 -1.04
N ASN A 124 10.04 34.26 -1.35
CA ASN A 124 9.87 35.67 -1.69
C ASN A 124 10.25 36.61 -0.53
N PRO A 125 9.63 36.52 0.66
CA PRO A 125 10.00 37.37 1.78
C PRO A 125 11.45 37.15 2.25
N VAL A 126 11.96 35.90 2.22
CA VAL A 126 13.37 35.63 2.54
C VAL A 126 14.31 36.36 1.58
N THR A 127 14.07 36.26 0.27
CA THR A 127 14.88 36.95 -0.75
C THR A 127 14.85 38.46 -0.55
N ASN A 128 13.67 39.03 -0.22
CA ASN A 128 13.52 40.45 0.03
C ASN A 128 14.28 40.90 1.28
N ILE A 129 14.21 40.12 2.37
CA ILE A 129 14.96 40.40 3.60
C ILE A 129 16.46 40.42 3.32
N VAL A 130 16.99 39.38 2.66
CA VAL A 130 18.42 39.29 2.32
C VAL A 130 18.86 40.48 1.48
N LYS A 131 18.12 40.81 0.41
CA LYS A 131 18.44 41.96 -0.44
C LYS A 131 18.41 43.30 0.31
N ILE A 132 17.45 43.49 1.22
CA ILE A 132 17.38 44.72 2.02
C ILE A 132 18.57 44.81 2.97
N ILE A 133 19.00 43.70 3.57
CA ILE A 133 20.19 43.66 4.43
C ILE A 133 21.44 43.98 3.62
N GLU A 134 21.61 43.38 2.43
CA GLU A 134 22.74 43.68 1.53
C GLU A 134 22.78 45.16 1.12
N LEU A 135 21.61 45.76 0.84
CA LEU A 135 21.52 47.17 0.51
C LEU A 135 21.77 48.09 1.72
N LEU A 136 21.49 47.63 2.94
CA LEU A 136 21.74 48.40 4.18
C LEU A 136 23.23 48.50 4.54
N GLU A 137 24.08 47.68 3.93
CA GLU A 137 25.53 47.72 4.11
C GLU A 137 26.22 48.82 3.27
N ASP A 138 25.49 49.57 2.44
CA ASP A 138 26.03 50.69 1.65
C ASP A 138 26.25 51.96 2.50
N ASP A 139 27.45 52.51 2.46
CA ASP A 139 27.89 53.69 3.24
C ASP A 139 27.20 55.01 2.82
N HIS A 140 26.45 55.04 1.71
CA HIS A 140 25.86 56.26 1.13
C HIS A 140 24.33 56.38 1.29
N LEU A 141 23.74 55.70 2.27
CA LEU A 141 22.29 55.71 2.47
C LEU A 141 21.80 56.99 3.17
N SER A 142 20.76 57.60 2.62
CA SER A 142 20.02 58.67 3.30
C SER A 142 19.15 58.10 4.42
N GLU A 143 18.86 58.91 5.44
CA GLU A 143 17.95 58.54 6.53
C GLU A 143 16.54 58.16 6.02
N GLN A 144 16.09 58.78 4.93
CA GLN A 144 14.83 58.43 4.27
C GLN A 144 14.88 57.03 3.64
N ASN A 145 15.97 56.69 2.95
CA ASN A 145 16.16 55.37 2.33
C ASN A 145 16.13 54.26 3.39
N ILE A 146 16.83 54.48 4.51
CA ILE A 146 16.84 53.54 5.64
C ILE A 146 15.42 53.32 6.17
N LYS A 147 14.64 54.40 6.33
CA LYS A 147 13.26 54.31 6.83
C LYS A 147 12.34 53.52 5.91
N GLU A 148 12.43 53.73 4.59
CA GLU A 148 11.65 52.99 3.59
C GLU A 148 12.06 51.50 3.54
N MET A 149 13.37 51.22 3.58
CA MET A 149 13.91 49.86 3.63
C MET A 149 13.47 49.10 4.88
N MET A 150 13.46 49.75 6.05
CA MET A 150 12.95 49.18 7.30
C MET A 150 11.45 48.85 7.22
N GLN A 151 10.66 49.65 6.50
CA GLN A 151 9.24 49.34 6.27
C GLN A 151 9.08 48.09 5.39
N HIS A 152 9.87 47.97 4.31
CA HIS A 152 9.86 46.79 3.44
C HIS A 152 10.38 45.53 4.15
N LEU A 153 11.36 45.66 5.03
CA LEU A 153 11.87 44.58 5.87
C LEU A 153 10.78 44.08 6.82
N ARG A 154 10.08 45.01 7.50
CA ARG A 154 8.98 44.68 8.40
C ARG A 154 7.83 43.99 7.68
N LYS A 155 7.50 44.44 6.46
CA LYS A 155 6.49 43.79 5.62
C LYS A 155 6.92 42.37 5.26
N SER A 156 8.15 42.19 4.79
CA SER A 156 8.67 40.88 4.40
C SER A 156 8.74 39.91 5.58
N ALA A 157 9.11 40.37 6.77
CA ALA A 157 9.10 39.57 8.00
C ALA A 157 7.69 39.09 8.37
N LYS A 158 6.68 39.97 8.22
CA LYS A 158 5.27 39.61 8.46
C LYS A 158 4.75 38.62 7.42
N ASP A 159 5.08 38.83 6.15
CA ASP A 159 4.69 37.92 5.07
C ASP A 159 5.34 36.53 5.27
N LEU A 160 6.59 36.48 5.76
CA LEU A 160 7.26 35.24 6.15
C LEU A 160 6.55 34.54 7.32
N GLU A 161 6.19 35.27 8.38
CA GLU A 161 5.46 34.73 9.53
C GLU A 161 4.14 34.08 9.07
N ILE A 162 3.38 34.76 8.21
CA ILE A 162 2.13 34.24 7.63
C ILE A 162 2.39 32.96 6.83
N ALA A 163 3.40 32.95 5.94
CA ALA A 163 3.73 31.79 5.13
C ALA A 163 4.16 30.58 5.98
N THR A 164 4.96 30.82 7.03
CA THR A 164 5.38 29.76 7.95
C THR A 164 4.23 29.21 8.77
N ARG A 165 3.28 30.07 9.18
CA ARG A 165 2.07 29.66 9.90
C ARG A 165 1.17 28.80 9.02
N GLU A 166 0.94 29.23 7.78
CA GLU A 166 0.16 28.45 6.80
C GLU A 166 0.77 27.05 6.59
N MET A 167 2.10 26.96 6.45
CA MET A 167 2.78 25.67 6.35
C MET A 167 2.59 24.79 7.60
N THR A 168 2.69 25.37 8.81
CA THR A 168 2.46 24.65 10.07
C THR A 168 1.01 24.18 10.19
N ASP A 169 0.05 25.01 9.79
CA ASP A 169 -1.37 24.69 9.82
C ASP A 169 -1.68 23.54 8.85
N THR A 170 -1.17 23.56 7.60
CA THR A 170 -1.30 22.47 6.63
C THR A 170 -0.77 21.14 7.18
N ILE A 171 0.40 21.14 7.83
CA ILE A 171 1.00 19.93 8.41
C ILE A 171 0.14 19.43 9.58
N SER A 172 -0.26 20.34 10.48
CA SER A 172 -1.02 20.00 11.70
C SER A 172 -2.42 19.48 11.39
N GLU A 173 -3.12 20.08 10.42
CA GLU A 173 -4.45 19.66 9.99
C GLU A 173 -4.40 18.23 9.40
N LYS A 174 -3.40 17.94 8.57
CA LYS A 174 -3.25 16.60 7.97
C LYS A 174 -2.79 15.54 8.98
N GLU A 175 -1.96 15.89 9.97
CA GLU A 175 -1.62 14.99 11.08
C GLU A 175 -2.83 14.64 11.95
N TYR A 176 -3.65 15.64 12.31
CA TYR A 176 -4.88 15.45 13.07
C TYR A 176 -5.89 14.55 12.33
N ASN A 177 -6.10 14.78 11.03
CA ASN A 177 -7.00 13.96 10.21
C ASN A 177 -6.53 12.51 10.12
N LYS A 178 -5.21 12.28 10.06
CA LYS A 178 -4.62 10.94 10.07
C LYS A 178 -4.88 10.19 11.38
N GLU A 179 -4.79 10.88 12.52
CA GLU A 179 -5.01 10.29 13.84
C GLU A 179 -6.47 9.89 14.04
N ILE A 180 -7.43 10.75 13.66
CA ILE A 180 -8.87 10.43 13.72
C ILE A 180 -9.23 9.24 12.82
N LEU A 181 -8.72 9.21 11.59
CA LEU A 181 -8.99 8.10 10.68
C LEU A 181 -8.46 6.77 11.24
N SER A 182 -7.30 6.79 11.91
CA SER A 182 -6.72 5.59 12.55
C SER A 182 -7.52 5.08 13.76
N LEU A 183 -8.29 5.93 14.43
CA LEU A 183 -9.17 5.56 15.55
C LEU A 183 -10.55 5.05 15.10
N SER A 184 -10.93 5.31 13.84
CA SER A 184 -12.25 4.96 13.28
C SER A 184 -12.26 3.69 12.41
N ALA A 185 -11.08 3.14 12.10
CA ALA A 185 -10.86 1.97 11.24
C ALA A 185 -10.64 0.69 12.05
#